data_AF-A0A183C7Q0-F1
#
_entry.id   AF-A0A183C7Q0-F1
#
_cell.length_a   1.000
_cell.length_b   1.000
_cell.length_c   1.000
_cell.angle_alpha   90.00
_cell.angle_beta   90.00
_cell.angle_gamma   90.00
#
_symmetry.space_group_name_H-M   'P 1'
#
loop_
_entity.id
_entity.type
_entity.pdbx_description
1 polymer ?
#
loop_
_entity_poly.entity_id
_entity_poly.type
_entity_poly.pdbx_seq_one_letter_code
_entity_poly.pdbx_strand_id
1 'polypeptide(L)'
;MDTELTGKPMVYFTLTSKFNSSQLIYVHYFFLFLVICISIADYALIRMNNKLKSKFSNKVQDYSLSRNYQTNENILTMRIIFPLDLSYTIFFSVFNVLSYYIRSKRQEVGQIVYMQTYDAFILLLLVHAIITLVVYHYFMSRKAKLQTKKSELNAKEQAKAYFAQLQQQWK
;
A
#
# COMPACT_ATOMS: atom_id res chain seq x y z
N MET A 1 11.84 -23.69 -45.17
CA MET A 1 13.05 -22.84 -45.14
C MET A 1 13.32 -22.49 -43.70
N ASP A 2 14.50 -22.86 -43.28
CA ASP A 2 14.95 -22.96 -41.90
C ASP A 2 15.03 -21.62 -41.19
N THR A 3 14.69 -21.63 -39.90
CA THR A 3 15.69 -21.36 -38.86
C THR A 3 15.07 -21.76 -37.54
N GLU A 4 15.48 -22.94 -37.07
CA GLU A 4 15.58 -23.26 -35.66
C GLU A 4 16.37 -22.15 -34.97
N LEU A 5 15.68 -21.10 -34.52
CA LEU A 5 16.18 -20.24 -33.45
C LEU A 5 15.75 -20.91 -32.15
N THR A 6 16.56 -21.89 -31.77
CA THR A 6 16.79 -22.39 -30.42
C THR A 6 17.19 -21.24 -29.48
N GLY A 7 16.28 -20.30 -29.25
CA GLY A 7 16.26 -19.49 -28.05
C GLY A 7 15.17 -20.07 -27.18
N LYS A 8 15.49 -20.47 -25.94
CA LYS A 8 14.52 -20.91 -24.93
C LYS A 8 13.18 -20.17 -25.12
N PRO A 9 12.00 -20.81 -25.08
CA PRO A 9 10.75 -20.09 -25.13
C PRO A 9 10.81 -19.04 -24.01
N MET A 10 11.04 -17.78 -24.38
CA MET A 10 11.08 -16.72 -23.38
C MET A 10 9.69 -16.77 -22.75
N VAL A 11 9.63 -16.89 -21.42
CA VAL A 11 8.37 -17.02 -20.67
C VAL A 11 7.32 -16.02 -21.18
N TYR A 12 7.77 -14.84 -21.61
CA TYR A 12 7.01 -13.79 -22.29
C TYR A 12 6.29 -14.20 -23.59
N PHE A 13 6.93 -14.94 -24.50
CA PHE A 13 6.30 -15.44 -25.74
C PHE A 13 5.19 -16.46 -25.42
N THR A 14 5.38 -17.28 -24.38
CA THR A 14 4.39 -18.26 -23.94
C THR A 14 3.21 -17.59 -23.23
N LEU A 15 3.45 -16.53 -22.45
CA LEU A 15 2.42 -15.73 -21.77
C LEU A 15 1.62 -14.85 -22.74
N THR A 16 2.27 -14.24 -23.74
CA THR A 16 1.62 -13.35 -24.74
C THR A 16 1.11 -14.07 -26.00
N SER A 17 1.20 -15.41 -26.03
CA SER A 17 0.62 -16.23 -27.09
C SER A 17 -0.89 -16.02 -27.15
N LYS A 18 -1.48 -16.15 -28.33
CA LYS A 18 -2.95 -15.98 -28.50
C LYS A 18 -3.74 -16.90 -27.56
N PHE A 19 -3.24 -18.09 -27.26
CA PHE A 19 -3.90 -19.08 -26.41
C PHE A 19 -3.92 -18.69 -24.92
N ASN A 20 -2.82 -18.16 -24.39
CA ASN A 20 -2.71 -17.84 -22.96
C ASN A 20 -3.08 -16.39 -22.64
N SER A 21 -3.08 -15.51 -23.64
CA SER A 21 -3.32 -14.07 -23.46
C SER A 21 -4.68 -13.76 -22.83
N SER A 22 -5.74 -14.49 -23.19
CA SER A 22 -7.07 -14.28 -22.63
C SER A 22 -7.15 -14.67 -21.15
N GLN A 23 -6.51 -15.78 -20.76
CA GLN A 23 -6.46 -16.20 -19.37
C GLN A 23 -5.71 -15.17 -18.51
N LEU A 24 -4.59 -14.66 -19.01
CA LEU A 24 -3.84 -13.61 -18.31
C LEU A 24 -4.65 -12.33 -18.15
N ILE A 25 -5.45 -11.94 -19.15
CA ILE A 25 -6.33 -10.77 -19.03
C ILE A 25 -7.32 -10.96 -17.88
N TYR A 26 -7.98 -12.12 -17.81
CA TYR A 26 -8.93 -12.40 -16.73
C TYR A 26 -8.26 -12.39 -15.36
N VAL A 27 -7.07 -12.99 -15.25
CA VAL A 27 -6.29 -12.97 -14.01
C VAL A 27 -5.96 -11.54 -13.59
N HIS A 28 -5.50 -10.68 -14.50
CA HIS A 28 -5.16 -9.29 -14.18
C HIS A 28 -6.39 -8.47 -13.77
N TYR A 29 -7.53 -8.64 -14.46
CA TYR A 29 -8.77 -7.96 -14.06
C TYR A 29 -9.33 -8.47 -12.73
N PHE A 30 -9.19 -9.77 -12.44
CA PHE A 30 -9.55 -10.33 -11.14
C PHE A 30 -8.68 -9.73 -10.02
N PHE A 31 -7.36 -9.65 -10.23
CA PHE A 31 -6.48 -8.98 -9.27
C PHE A 31 -6.80 -7.50 -9.12
N LEU A 32 -7.12 -6.81 -10.21
CA LEU A 32 -7.51 -5.39 -10.16
C LEU A 32 -8.77 -5.21 -9.30
N PHE A 33 -9.78 -6.05 -9.52
CA PHE A 33 -10.99 -6.06 -8.71
C PHE A 33 -10.67 -6.30 -7.22
N LEU A 34 -9.85 -7.30 -6.92
CA LEU A 34 -9.45 -7.63 -5.55
C LEU A 34 -8.74 -6.46 -4.87
N VAL A 35 -7.81 -5.81 -5.56
CA VAL A 35 -7.03 -4.67 -5.06
C VAL A 35 -7.91 -3.43 -4.82
N ILE A 36 -8.92 -3.22 -5.68
CA ILE A 36 -9.95 -2.19 -5.45
C ILE A 36 -10.77 -2.50 -4.19
N CYS A 37 -11.20 -3.76 -4.01
CA CYS A 37 -11.93 -4.17 -2.81
C CYS A 37 -11.11 -3.95 -1.53
N ILE A 38 -9.82 -4.29 -1.55
CA ILE A 38 -8.91 -4.03 -0.42
C ILE A 38 -8.83 -2.53 -0.12
N SER A 39 -8.60 -1.69 -1.13
CA SER A 39 -8.54 -0.23 -0.94
C SER A 39 -9.83 0.36 -0.33
N ILE A 40 -11.00 -0.16 -0.74
CA ILE A 40 -12.29 0.24 -0.16
C ILE A 40 -12.41 -0.22 1.29
N ALA A 41 -12.02 -1.47 1.58
CA ALA A 41 -12.04 -2.01 2.93
C ALA A 41 -11.13 -1.20 3.88
N ASP A 42 -9.94 -0.84 3.43
CA ASP A 42 -9.01 -0.01 4.19
C ASP A 42 -9.57 1.38 4.48
N TYR A 43 -10.19 2.00 3.48
CA TYR A 43 -10.86 3.28 3.65
C TYR A 43 -11.99 3.19 4.69
N ALA A 44 -12.79 2.12 4.63
CA ALA A 44 -13.86 1.87 5.60
C ALA A 44 -13.31 1.70 7.02
N LEU A 45 -12.21 0.95 7.18
CA LEU A 45 -11.52 0.76 8.46
C LEU A 45 -10.99 2.09 9.03
N ILE A 46 -10.41 2.97 8.21
CA ILE A 46 -10.00 4.30 8.65
C ILE A 46 -11.19 5.10 9.16
N ARG A 47 -12.32 5.07 8.44
CA ARG A 47 -13.55 5.79 8.84
C ARG A 47 -14.10 5.26 10.16
N MET A 48 -14.11 3.94 10.34
CA MET A 48 -14.54 3.30 11.59
C MET A 48 -13.64 3.69 12.77
N ASN A 49 -12.32 3.66 12.58
CA ASN A 49 -11.34 4.02 13.61
C ASN A 49 -11.45 5.51 14.01
N ASN A 50 -11.67 6.41 13.05
CA ASN A 50 -11.90 7.83 13.35
C ASN A 50 -13.20 8.06 14.13
N LYS A 51 -14.26 7.30 13.82
CA LYS A 51 -15.54 7.35 14.56
C LYS A 51 -15.41 6.82 15.99
N LEU A 52 -14.57 5.79 16.20
CA LEU A 52 -14.27 5.29 17.54
C LEU A 52 -13.51 6.35 18.34
N LYS A 53 -12.47 6.96 17.77
CA LYS A 53 -11.70 8.02 18.41
C LYS A 53 -12.58 9.21 18.84
N SER A 54 -13.52 9.65 18.00
CA SER A 54 -14.41 10.78 18.35
C SER A 54 -15.38 10.42 19.49
N LYS A 55 -15.88 9.19 19.54
CA LYS A 55 -16.73 8.72 20.65
C LYS A 55 -15.99 8.65 21.97
N PHE A 56 -14.72 8.22 21.97
CA PHE A 56 -13.91 8.12 23.19
C PHE A 56 -13.45 9.48 23.72
N SER A 57 -13.17 10.44 22.84
CA SER A 57 -12.81 11.81 23.26
C SER A 57 -13.92 12.50 24.06
N ASN A 58 -15.18 12.08 23.89
CA ASN A 58 -16.34 12.72 24.50
C ASN A 58 -16.85 12.03 25.78
N LYS A 59 -16.31 10.86 26.16
CA LYS A 59 -16.71 10.14 27.38
C LYS A 59 -15.48 9.81 28.24
N VAL A 60 -15.19 10.71 29.18
CA VAL A 60 -14.07 10.59 30.13
C VAL A 60 -14.25 9.40 31.10
N GLN A 61 -15.48 8.93 31.32
CA GLN A 61 -15.80 7.89 32.31
C GLN A 61 -15.38 6.45 31.93
N ASP A 62 -15.14 6.13 30.65
CA ASP A 62 -14.76 4.77 30.18
C ASP A 62 -13.32 4.70 29.63
N TYR A 63 -12.43 5.55 30.14
CA TYR A 63 -11.06 5.65 29.65
C TYR A 63 -10.22 4.43 30.09
N SER A 64 -9.98 3.51 29.16
CA SER A 64 -9.02 2.40 29.34
C SER A 64 -7.74 2.67 28.58
N LEU A 65 -6.61 2.70 29.31
CA LEU A 65 -5.29 3.01 28.77
C LEU A 65 -4.87 2.01 27.68
N SER A 66 -5.17 0.72 27.88
CA SER A 66 -4.90 -0.36 26.94
C SER A 66 -5.66 -0.21 25.62
N ARG A 67 -6.96 0.14 25.68
CA ARG A 67 -7.81 0.28 24.51
C ARG A 67 -7.49 1.54 23.71
N ASN A 68 -7.10 2.62 24.39
CA ASN A 68 -6.62 3.83 23.74
C ASN A 68 -5.28 3.57 23.01
N TYR A 69 -4.36 2.83 23.64
CA TYR A 69 -3.11 2.40 23.00
C TYR A 69 -3.38 1.55 21.75
N GLN A 70 -4.22 0.51 21.85
CA GLN A 70 -4.60 -0.34 20.71
C GLN A 70 -5.25 0.46 19.58
N THR A 71 -6.16 1.39 19.90
CA THR A 71 -6.84 2.23 18.90
C THR A 71 -5.84 3.16 18.20
N ASN A 72 -4.88 3.71 18.93
CA ASN A 72 -3.87 4.60 18.38
C ASN A 72 -2.87 3.86 17.48
N GLU A 73 -2.44 2.66 17.87
CA GLU A 73 -1.63 1.77 17.02
C GLU A 73 -2.39 1.36 15.76
N ASN A 74 -3.67 0.97 15.87
CA ASN A 74 -4.49 0.64 14.70
C ASN A 74 -4.65 1.83 13.73
N ILE A 75 -4.89 3.04 14.23
CA ILE A 75 -4.94 4.25 13.40
C ILE A 75 -3.59 4.52 12.73
N LEU A 76 -2.49 4.31 13.46
CA LEU A 76 -1.14 4.53 12.94
C LEU A 76 -0.83 3.57 11.80
N THR A 77 -1.12 2.28 11.99
CA THR A 77 -0.94 1.21 11.00
C THR A 77 -1.79 1.48 9.77
N MET A 78 -3.08 1.79 9.93
CA MET A 78 -3.95 2.09 8.79
C MET A 78 -3.51 3.34 8.01
N ARG A 79 -2.98 4.36 8.69
CA ARG A 79 -2.43 5.56 8.02
C ARG A 79 -1.17 5.25 7.19
N ILE A 80 -0.51 4.13 7.45
CA ILE A 80 0.66 3.66 6.71
C ILE A 80 0.25 2.75 5.55
N ILE A 81 -0.63 1.78 5.79
CA ILE A 81 -1.02 0.77 4.79
C ILE A 81 -1.89 1.40 3.69
N PHE A 82 -2.91 2.19 4.05
CA PHE A 82 -3.85 2.74 3.08
C PHE A 82 -3.22 3.53 1.91
N PRO A 83 -2.31 4.50 2.12
CA PRO A 83 -1.71 5.21 0.99
C PRO A 83 -0.84 4.30 0.12
N LEU A 84 -0.28 3.23 0.68
CA LEU A 84 0.51 2.25 -0.05
C LEU A 84 -0.39 1.39 -0.96
N ASP A 85 -1.48 0.87 -0.41
CA ASP A 85 -2.46 0.06 -1.15
C ASP A 85 -3.19 0.90 -2.21
N LEU A 86 -3.54 2.15 -1.90
CA LEU A 86 -4.13 3.07 -2.86
C LEU A 86 -3.16 3.40 -4.00
N SER A 87 -1.89 3.66 -3.70
CA SER A 87 -0.87 3.93 -4.73
C SER A 87 -0.71 2.72 -5.65
N TYR A 88 -0.59 1.52 -5.08
CA TYR A 88 -0.49 0.29 -5.86
C TYR A 88 -1.72 0.09 -6.75
N THR A 89 -2.93 0.31 -6.23
CA THR A 89 -4.19 0.24 -7.00
C THR A 89 -4.16 1.15 -8.22
N ILE A 90 -3.71 2.40 -8.05
CA ILE A 90 -3.64 3.39 -9.14
C ILE A 90 -2.65 2.93 -10.22
N PHE A 91 -1.42 2.57 -9.83
CA PHE A 91 -0.40 2.16 -10.80
C PHE A 91 -0.74 0.84 -11.49
N PHE A 92 -1.33 -0.11 -10.77
CA PHE A 92 -1.81 -1.35 -11.36
C PHE A 92 -2.98 -1.11 -12.33
N SER A 93 -3.88 -0.16 -12.03
CA SER A 93 -4.94 0.26 -12.95
C SER A 93 -4.36 0.86 -14.23
N VAL A 94 -3.39 1.77 -14.10
CA VAL A 94 -2.69 2.38 -15.25
C VAL A 94 -2.00 1.32 -16.10
N PHE A 95 -1.29 0.38 -15.46
CA PHE A 95 -0.67 -0.74 -16.16
C PHE A 95 -1.69 -1.56 -16.97
N ASN A 96 -2.86 -1.86 -16.38
CA ASN A 96 -3.91 -2.61 -17.07
C ASN A 96 -4.46 -1.85 -18.29
N VAL A 97 -4.72 -0.55 -18.14
CA VAL A 97 -5.22 0.30 -19.24
C VAL A 97 -4.19 0.39 -20.37
N LEU A 98 -2.92 0.65 -20.05
CA LEU A 98 -1.83 0.72 -21.04
C LEU A 98 -1.61 -0.64 -21.74
N SER A 99 -1.64 -1.73 -20.97
CA SER A 99 -1.52 -3.10 -21.48
C SER A 99 -2.66 -3.47 -22.42
N TYR A 100 -3.88 -3.04 -22.12
CA TYR A 100 -5.03 -3.22 -23.01
C TYR A 100 -4.88 -2.42 -24.31
N TYR A 101 -4.48 -1.14 -24.19
CA TYR A 101 -4.27 -0.25 -25.33
C TYR A 101 -3.22 -0.77 -26.31
N ILE A 102 -2.03 -1.17 -25.83
CA ILE A 102 -0.99 -1.68 -26.73
C ILE A 102 -1.39 -3.02 -27.37
N ARG A 103 -2.20 -3.83 -26.67
CA ARG A 103 -2.71 -5.10 -27.19
C ARG A 103 -3.74 -4.90 -28.30
N SER A 104 -4.62 -3.90 -28.21
CA SER A 104 -5.56 -3.59 -29.30
C SER A 104 -4.85 -3.13 -30.57
N LYS A 105 -3.66 -2.52 -30.41
CA LYS A 105 -2.79 -2.07 -31.51
C LYS A 105 -1.77 -3.09 -32.00
N ARG A 106 -1.75 -4.31 -31.43
CA ARG A 106 -0.72 -5.33 -31.72
C ARG A 106 -0.52 -5.62 -33.22
N GLN A 107 -1.59 -5.60 -34.02
CA GLN A 107 -1.49 -5.85 -35.47
C GLN A 107 -0.82 -4.69 -36.23
N GLU A 108 -0.98 -3.45 -35.75
CA GLU A 108 -0.43 -2.25 -36.38
C GLU A 108 1.05 -2.03 -36.01
N VAL A 109 1.43 -2.27 -34.74
CA VAL A 109 2.79 -1.96 -34.25
C VAL A 109 3.83 -3.06 -34.53
N GLY A 110 3.36 -4.28 -34.83
CA GLY A 110 4.22 -5.45 -34.98
C GLY A 110 4.64 -6.07 -33.63
N GLN A 111 5.08 -7.33 -33.69
CA GLN A 111 5.30 -8.16 -32.49
C GLN A 111 6.48 -7.70 -31.62
N ILE A 112 7.56 -7.23 -32.23
CA ILE A 112 8.77 -6.79 -31.52
C ILE A 112 8.48 -5.54 -30.69
N VAL A 113 7.86 -4.52 -31.32
CA VAL A 113 7.52 -3.26 -30.64
C VAL A 113 6.47 -3.48 -29.56
N TYR A 114 5.49 -4.35 -29.80
CA TYR A 114 4.53 -4.78 -28.77
C TYR A 114 5.23 -5.34 -27.52
N MET A 115 6.21 -6.23 -27.69
CA MET A 115 6.95 -6.85 -26.59
C MET A 115 7.77 -5.83 -25.80
N GLN A 116 8.55 -4.99 -26.49
CA GLN A 116 9.37 -3.95 -25.85
C GLN A 116 8.51 -2.95 -25.07
N THR A 117 7.36 -2.57 -25.63
CA THR A 117 6.43 -1.64 -24.98
C THR A 117 5.78 -2.27 -23.75
N TYR A 118 5.40 -3.55 -23.84
CA TYR A 118 4.83 -4.29 -22.72
C TYR A 118 5.85 -4.46 -21.57
N ASP A 119 7.11 -4.76 -21.90
CA ASP A 119 8.19 -4.83 -20.90
C ASP A 119 8.44 -3.48 -20.23
N ALA A 120 8.37 -2.38 -20.98
CA ALA A 120 8.44 -1.03 -20.40
C ALA A 120 7.30 -0.75 -19.41
N PHE A 121 6.10 -1.27 -19.66
CA PHE A 121 4.98 -1.16 -18.71
C PHE A 121 5.19 -2.01 -17.46
N ILE A 122 5.80 -3.19 -17.57
CA ILE A 122 6.18 -4.00 -16.39
C ILE A 122 7.25 -3.25 -15.57
N LEU A 123 8.24 -2.65 -16.22
CA LEU A 123 9.26 -1.85 -15.55
C LEU A 123 8.65 -0.69 -14.74
N LEU A 124 7.57 -0.07 -15.22
CA LEU A 124 6.84 0.95 -14.46
C LEU A 124 6.38 0.43 -13.08
N LEU A 125 5.83 -0.78 -13.03
CA LEU A 125 5.40 -1.40 -11.77
C LEU A 125 6.57 -1.73 -10.85
N LEU A 126 7.70 -2.20 -11.41
CA LEU A 126 8.91 -2.49 -10.64
C LEU A 126 9.53 -1.21 -10.06
N VAL A 127 9.62 -0.16 -10.87
CA VAL A 127 10.12 1.15 -10.43
C VAL A 127 9.21 1.72 -9.33
N HIS A 128 7.89 1.61 -9.49
CA HIS A 128 6.96 1.96 -8.42
C HIS A 128 7.28 1.19 -7.14
N ALA A 129 7.40 -0.14 -7.19
CA ALA A 129 7.68 -0.95 -6.01
C ALA A 129 8.96 -0.51 -5.28
N ILE A 130 10.03 -0.20 -6.04
CA ILE A 130 11.29 0.32 -5.47
C ILE A 130 11.07 1.68 -4.81
N ILE A 131 10.41 2.62 -5.50
CA ILE A 131 10.12 3.96 -4.95
C ILE A 131 9.28 3.83 -3.67
N THR A 132 8.25 2.99 -3.69
CA THR A 132 7.40 2.74 -2.52
C THR A 132 8.21 2.20 -1.35
N LEU A 133 9.11 1.23 -1.57
CA LEU A 133 9.99 0.71 -0.52
C LEU A 133 10.89 1.80 0.07
N VAL A 134 11.50 2.64 -0.77
CA VAL A 134 12.36 3.74 -0.32
C VAL A 134 11.56 4.77 0.48
N VAL A 135 10.42 5.21 -0.02
CA VAL A 135 9.53 6.17 0.66
C VAL A 135 9.04 5.60 1.98
N TYR A 136 8.65 4.32 1.99
CA TYR A 136 8.19 3.63 3.19
C TYR A 136 9.30 3.54 4.24
N HIS A 137 10.50 3.12 3.85
CA HIS A 137 11.65 3.05 4.74
C HIS A 137 11.99 4.43 5.35
N TYR A 138 12.00 5.47 4.52
CA TYR A 138 12.21 6.84 4.97
C TYR A 138 11.13 7.29 5.97
N PHE A 139 9.86 7.02 5.66
CA PHE A 139 8.73 7.41 6.50
C PHE A 139 8.75 6.71 7.86
N MET A 140 8.99 5.40 7.87
CA MET A 140 9.11 4.61 9.10
C MET A 140 10.29 5.08 9.96
N SER A 141 11.45 5.32 9.35
CA SER A 141 12.62 5.83 10.05
C SER A 141 12.39 7.21 10.67
N ARG A 142 11.69 8.10 9.95
CA ARG A 142 11.34 9.43 10.45
C ARG A 142 10.29 9.37 11.56
N LYS A 143 9.30 8.48 11.44
CA LYS A 143 8.30 8.26 12.49
C LYS A 143 8.90 7.68 13.76
N ALA A 144 9.78 6.69 13.67
CA ALA A 144 10.45 6.10 14.83
C ALA A 144 11.18 7.17 15.64
N LYS A 145 11.93 8.06 14.96
CA LYS A 145 12.62 9.21 15.59
C LYS A 145 11.67 10.21 16.25
N LEU A 146 10.47 10.41 15.69
CA LEU A 146 9.47 11.31 16.27
C LEU A 146 8.74 10.66 17.46
N GLN A 147 8.50 9.35 17.41
CA GLN A 147 7.88 8.61 18.50
C GLN A 147 8.80 8.52 19.72
N THR A 148 10.09 8.26 19.55
CA THR A 148 11.05 8.28 20.68
C THR A 148 11.09 9.65 21.34
N LYS A 149 11.22 10.72 20.55
CA LYS A 149 11.23 12.09 21.07
C LYS A 149 9.92 12.47 21.79
N LYS A 150 8.76 12.03 21.27
CA LYS A 150 7.45 12.29 21.90
C LYS A 150 7.23 11.44 23.16
N SER A 151 7.73 10.21 23.18
CA SER A 151 7.72 9.33 24.36
C SER A 151 8.54 9.94 25.50
N GLU A 152 9.72 10.46 25.21
CA GLU A 152 10.57 11.13 26.21
C GLU A 152 9.91 12.39 26.80
N LEU A 153 9.26 13.19 25.95
CA LEU A 153 8.49 14.37 26.36
C LEU A 153 7.27 13.99 27.22
N ASN A 154 6.47 13.03 26.78
CA ASN A 154 5.30 12.57 27.53
C ASN A 154 5.68 11.91 28.85
N ALA A 155 6.78 11.16 28.91
CA ALA A 155 7.26 10.55 30.16
C ALA A 155 7.67 11.63 31.18
N LYS A 156 8.31 12.71 30.74
CA LYS A 156 8.63 13.85 31.61
C LYS A 156 7.38 14.58 32.09
N GLU A 157 6.40 14.80 31.23
CA GLU A 157 5.13 15.46 31.60
C GLU A 157 4.29 14.58 32.54
N GLN A 158 4.19 13.27 32.26
CA GLN A 158 3.48 12.32 33.11
C GLN A 158 4.15 12.15 34.48
N ALA A 159 5.49 12.08 34.53
CA ALA A 159 6.22 12.06 35.81
C ALA A 159 5.94 13.32 36.61
N LYS A 160 5.96 14.50 35.96
CA LYS A 160 5.68 15.78 36.62
C LYS A 160 4.26 15.85 37.18
N ALA A 161 3.26 15.35 36.44
CA ALA A 161 1.87 15.27 36.90
C ALA A 161 1.70 14.28 38.06
N TYR A 162 2.38 13.13 38.01
CA TYR A 162 2.34 12.11 39.06
C TYR A 162 2.99 12.60 40.36
N PHE A 163 4.14 13.26 40.28
CA PHE A 163 4.81 13.85 41.45
C PHE A 163 3.99 15.00 42.05
N ALA A 164 3.31 15.81 41.23
CA ALA A 164 2.40 16.85 41.73
C ALA A 164 1.20 16.26 42.50
N GLN A 165 0.63 15.14 42.04
CA GLN A 165 -0.43 14.42 42.77
C GLN A 165 0.07 13.83 44.10
N LEU A 166 1.25 13.19 44.10
CA LEU A 166 1.85 12.68 45.34
C LEU A 166 2.09 13.78 46.36
N GLN A 167 2.55 14.95 45.91
CA GLN A 167 2.82 16.10 46.77
C GLN A 167 1.53 16.70 47.37
N GLN A 168 0.39 16.57 46.68
CA GLN A 168 -0.92 16.91 47.22
C GLN A 168 -1.46 15.88 48.22
N GLN A 169 -1.15 14.59 48.03
CA GLN A 169 -1.57 13.52 48.95
C GLN A 169 -0.79 13.49 50.26
N TRP A 170 0.40 14.10 50.30
CA TRP A 170 1.27 14.16 51.48
C TRP A 170 1.11 15.47 52.31
N LYS A 171 0.16 16.33 51.94
CA LYS A 171 -0.30 17.48 52.73
C LYS A 171 -1.61 17.16 53.42
#